data_AF-A0A920MQS0-F1
#
_entry.id   AF-A0A920MQS0-F1
#
_cell.length_a   1.000
_cell.length_b   1.000
_cell.length_c   1.000
_cell.angle_alpha   90.00
_cell.angle_beta   90.00
_cell.angle_gamma   90.00
#
_symmetry.space_group_name_H-M   'P 1'
#
loop_
_entity.id
_entity.type
_entity.pdbx_description
1 polymer ?
#
loop_
_entity_poly.entity_id
_entity_poly.type
_entity_poly.pdbx_seq_one_letter_code
_entity_poly.pdbx_strand_id
1 'polypeptide(L)'
;MTITNQGSWVYFIRIVILLICVILYKLEGHSPDLTLSGHVDYSYISRLSDRSLINIPYRMVSLDIERQADQITLNGSFALEYHVRDDSYFLGSSDPQDFIFDMRELYVTYNTNKYEFRVGKQIHSWGV
;
A
#
# COMPACT_ATOMS: atom_id res chain seq x y z
N MET A 1 34.98 27.00 -28.18
CA MET A 1 34.51 25.69 -28.69
C MET A 1 34.16 24.82 -27.49
N THR A 2 32.92 24.91 -27.00
CA THR A 2 32.42 24.18 -25.83
C THR A 2 31.77 22.89 -26.32
N ILE A 3 32.48 21.78 -26.20
CA ILE A 3 31.97 20.45 -26.55
C ILE A 3 31.00 20.04 -25.45
N THR A 4 29.71 20.01 -25.78
CA THR A 4 28.63 19.64 -24.86
C THR A 4 28.71 18.14 -24.57
N ASN A 5 28.96 17.81 -23.29
CA ASN A 5 29.20 16.46 -22.79
C ASN A 5 27.89 15.66 -22.62
N GLN A 6 26.98 15.76 -23.59
CA GLN A 6 25.63 15.19 -23.55
C GLN A 6 25.63 13.65 -23.56
N GLY A 7 26.68 13.01 -24.07
CA GLY A 7 26.82 11.55 -24.07
C GLY A 7 27.11 10.95 -22.70
N SER A 8 27.90 11.63 -21.86
CA SER A 8 28.38 11.11 -20.57
C SER A 8 27.23 10.81 -19.59
N TRP A 9 26.21 11.67 -19.57
CA TRP A 9 25.06 11.53 -18.67
C TRP A 9 24.21 10.30 -18.99
N VAL A 10 24.09 9.95 -20.27
CA VAL A 10 23.34 8.75 -20.70
C VAL A 10 24.07 7.47 -20.28
N TYR A 11 25.41 7.43 -20.40
CA TYR A 11 26.19 6.28 -19.92
C TYR A 11 26.12 6.14 -18.41
N PHE A 12 26.17 7.25 -17.68
CA PHE A 12 26.00 7.27 -16.22
C PHE A 12 24.65 6.68 -15.81
N ILE A 13 23.55 7.10 -16.44
CA ILE A 13 22.20 6.55 -16.17
C ILE A 13 22.14 5.05 -16.45
N ARG A 14 22.68 4.59 -17.58
CA ARG A 14 22.70 3.16 -17.93
C ARG A 14 23.48 2.33 -16.91
N ILE A 15 24.59 2.86 -16.40
CA ILE A 15 25.41 2.21 -15.36
C ILE A 15 24.64 2.14 -14.04
N VAL A 16 23.95 3.20 -13.64
CA VAL A 16 23.11 3.22 -12.42
C VAL A 16 21.98 2.20 -12.52
N ILE A 17 21.30 2.11 -13.67
CA ILE A 17 20.24 1.12 -13.90
C ILE A 17 20.81 -0.31 -13.82
N LEU A 18 21.97 -0.57 -14.45
CA LEU A 18 22.62 -1.88 -14.38
C LEU A 18 23.03 -2.25 -12.94
N LEU A 19 23.55 -1.30 -12.17
CA LEU A 19 23.87 -1.50 -10.74
C LEU A 19 22.63 -1.85 -9.93
N ILE A 20 21.52 -1.13 -10.16
CA ILE A 20 20.24 -1.43 -9.52
C ILE A 20 19.78 -2.85 -9.91
N CYS A 21 19.83 -3.23 -11.18
CA CYS A 21 19.46 -4.59 -11.62
C CYS A 21 20.33 -5.69 -10.99
N VAL A 22 21.64 -5.47 -10.84
CA VAL A 22 22.55 -6.44 -10.21
C VAL A 22 22.27 -6.56 -8.70
N ILE A 23 21.96 -5.45 -8.03
CA ILE A 23 21.54 -5.47 -6.61
C ILE A 23 20.22 -6.23 -6.46
N LEU A 24 19.25 -5.99 -7.35
CA LEU A 24 17.97 -6.71 -7.39
C LEU A 24 18.14 -8.21 -7.62
N TYR A 25 19.06 -8.62 -8.50
CA TYR A 25 19.36 -10.04 -8.73
C TYR A 25 19.99 -10.74 -7.52
N LYS A 26 20.80 -10.02 -6.73
CA LYS A 26 21.49 -10.58 -5.56
C LYS A 26 20.59 -10.73 -4.32
N LEU A 27 19.36 -10.22 -4.36
CA LEU A 27 18.37 -10.41 -3.29
C LEU A 27 17.74 -11.82 -3.29
N GLU A 28 18.08 -12.67 -4.26
CA GLU A 28 17.58 -14.04 -4.38
C GLU A 28 18.42 -15.01 -3.52
N GLY A 29 18.26 -14.93 -2.19
CA GLY A 29 19.18 -15.56 -1.24
C GLY A 29 18.58 -16.04 0.08
N HIS A 30 17.27 -16.30 0.15
CA HIS A 30 16.60 -17.07 1.21
C HIS A 30 15.17 -17.32 0.74
N SER A 31 14.54 -18.44 1.07
CA SER A 31 13.08 -18.57 0.88
C SER A 31 12.41 -17.50 1.74
N PRO A 32 11.82 -16.46 1.13
CA PRO A 32 11.26 -15.36 1.91
C PRO A 32 9.97 -15.83 2.56
N ASP A 33 9.83 -15.57 3.85
CA ASP A 33 8.59 -15.87 4.57
C ASP A 33 7.53 -14.87 4.12
N LEU A 34 6.43 -15.40 3.56
CA LEU A 34 5.28 -14.62 3.14
C LEU A 34 4.13 -14.89 4.10
N THR A 35 3.77 -13.89 4.89
CA THR A 35 2.60 -13.89 5.76
C THR A 35 1.48 -13.11 5.07
N LEU A 36 0.35 -13.77 4.85
CA LEU A 36 -0.87 -13.14 4.38
C LEU A 36 -1.93 -13.28 5.48
N SER A 37 -2.48 -12.16 5.91
CA SER A 37 -3.56 -12.10 6.89
C SER A 37 -4.63 -11.10 6.46
N GLY A 38 -5.78 -11.15 7.10
CA GLY A 38 -6.89 -10.28 6.75
C GLY A 38 -8.19 -10.72 7.42
N HIS A 39 -9.20 -9.87 7.28
CA HIS A 39 -10.54 -10.13 7.79
C HIS A 39 -11.58 -9.53 6.84
N VAL A 40 -12.78 -10.10 6.92
CA VAL A 40 -13.94 -9.64 6.16
C VAL A 40 -15.07 -9.42 7.14
N ASP A 41 -15.61 -8.21 7.15
CA ASP A 41 -16.70 -7.83 8.02
C ASP A 41 -17.93 -7.47 7.18
N TYR A 42 -19.11 -7.88 7.65
CA TYR A 42 -20.40 -7.58 7.05
C TYR A 42 -21.37 -7.13 8.14
N SER A 43 -21.27 -5.87 8.53
CA SER A 43 -22.13 -5.24 9.53
C SER A 43 -22.61 -3.88 9.03
N TYR A 44 -23.79 -3.48 9.49
CA TYR A 44 -24.37 -2.18 9.19
C TYR A 44 -24.67 -1.45 10.49
N ILE A 45 -24.59 -0.13 10.46
CA ILE A 45 -24.92 0.71 11.60
C ILE A 45 -26.17 1.50 11.28
N SER A 46 -27.18 1.36 12.14
CA SER A 46 -28.40 2.16 12.09
C SER A 46 -28.51 3.05 13.31
N ARG A 47 -28.99 4.28 13.11
CA ARG A 47 -29.25 5.21 14.21
C ARG A 47 -30.43 4.74 15.05
N LEU A 48 -30.31 4.73 16.38
CA LEU A 48 -31.38 4.24 17.28
C LEU A 48 -32.65 5.10 17.24
N SER A 49 -32.52 6.40 16.96
CA SER A 49 -33.64 7.35 17.03
C SER A 49 -34.66 7.20 15.90
N ASP A 50 -34.20 6.92 14.68
CA ASP A 50 -35.02 6.90 13.46
C ASP A 50 -34.82 5.63 12.62
N ARG A 51 -33.93 4.72 13.06
CA ARG A 51 -33.53 3.50 12.32
C ARG A 51 -32.95 3.79 10.93
N SER A 52 -32.54 5.03 10.65
CA SER A 52 -31.85 5.37 9.42
C SER A 52 -30.46 4.72 9.38
N LEU A 53 -30.01 4.36 8.19
CA LEU A 53 -28.65 3.85 7.97
C LEU A 53 -27.65 4.99 8.10
N ILE A 54 -26.54 4.75 8.79
CA ILE A 54 -25.47 5.73 8.91
C ILE A 54 -24.58 5.63 7.68
N ASN A 55 -24.46 6.73 6.93
CA ASN A 55 -23.57 6.87 5.79
C ASN A 55 -22.12 7.12 6.25
N ILE A 56 -21.45 6.05 6.68
CA ILE A 56 -19.99 6.05 6.86
C ILE A 56 -19.37 4.97 5.97
N PRO A 57 -18.14 5.18 5.45
CA PRO A 57 -17.39 4.15 4.74
C PRO A 57 -17.25 2.92 5.62
N TYR A 58 -17.75 1.79 5.13
CA TYR A 58 -17.71 0.54 5.84
C TYR A 58 -16.59 -0.34 5.28
N ARG A 59 -15.57 -0.64 6.08
CA ARG A 59 -14.46 -1.49 5.65
C ARG A 59 -14.93 -2.94 5.63
N MET A 60 -15.21 -3.45 4.43
CA MET A 60 -15.70 -4.80 4.23
C MET A 60 -14.57 -5.81 4.25
N VAL A 61 -13.40 -5.44 3.75
CA VAL A 61 -12.24 -6.32 3.64
C VAL A 61 -11.00 -5.57 4.09
N SER A 62 -10.18 -6.21 4.91
CA SER A 62 -8.82 -5.80 5.21
C SER A 62 -7.88 -6.94 4.88
N LEU A 63 -6.75 -6.62 4.25
CA LEU A 63 -5.75 -7.58 3.84
C LEU A 63 -4.37 -7.01 4.14
N ASP A 64 -3.58 -7.78 4.89
CA ASP A 64 -2.24 -7.45 5.30
C ASP A 64 -1.26 -8.49 4.74
N ILE A 65 -0.27 -8.00 4.01
CA ILE A 65 0.82 -8.77 3.42
C ILE A 65 2.11 -8.35 4.09
N GLU A 66 2.83 -9.32 4.63
CA GLU A 66 4.19 -9.14 5.10
C GLU A 66 5.09 -10.14 4.39
N ARG A 67 6.16 -9.65 3.78
CA ARG A 67 7.18 -10.51 3.16
C ARG A 67 8.53 -10.20 3.79
N GLN A 68 9.10 -11.16 4.49
CA GLN A 68 10.38 -11.02 5.15
C GLN A 68 11.49 -11.75 4.38
N ALA A 69 12.59 -11.05 4.15
CA ALA A 69 13.80 -11.57 3.53
C ALA A 69 15.01 -11.04 4.31
N ASP A 70 15.50 -11.83 5.26
CA ASP A 70 16.65 -11.51 6.11
C ASP A 70 16.48 -10.16 6.83
N GLN A 71 17.24 -9.13 6.44
CA GLN A 71 17.20 -7.79 7.01
C GLN A 71 16.17 -6.86 6.36
N ILE A 72 15.44 -7.33 5.34
CA ILE A 72 14.47 -6.54 4.59
C ILE A 72 13.07 -7.13 4.77
N THR A 73 12.11 -6.29 5.18
CA THR A 73 10.70 -6.65 5.28
C THR A 73 9.86 -5.72 4.41
N LEU A 74 9.09 -6.29 3.49
CA LEU A 74 8.05 -5.56 2.75
C LEU A 74 6.72 -5.68 3.51
N ASN A 75 6.10 -4.55 3.80
CA ASN A 75 4.83 -4.45 4.51
C ASN A 75 3.80 -3.83 3.57
N GLY A 76 2.62 -4.42 3.48
CA GLY A 76 1.49 -3.92 2.71
C GLY A 76 0.19 -4.12 3.47
N SER A 77 -0.63 -3.07 3.59
CA SER A 77 -1.97 -3.12 4.14
C SER A 77 -2.95 -2.51 3.15
N PHE A 78 -3.98 -3.27 2.81
CA PHE A 78 -5.00 -2.93 1.83
C PHE A 78 -6.39 -3.08 2.44
N ALA A 79 -7.29 -2.17 2.10
CA ALA A 79 -8.67 -2.21 2.54
C ALA A 79 -9.62 -2.01 1.37
N LEU A 80 -10.77 -2.68 1.43
CA LEU A 80 -11.91 -2.41 0.57
C LEU A 80 -13.02 -1.80 1.42
N GLU A 81 -13.39 -0.57 1.10
CA GLU A 81 -14.41 0.19 1.82
C GLU A 81 -15.63 0.38 0.94
N TYR A 82 -16.82 0.24 1.53
CA TYR A 82 -18.10 0.44 0.87
C TYR A 82 -18.77 1.70 1.39
N HIS A 83 -19.18 2.58 0.48
CA HIS A 83 -19.88 3.82 0.84
C HIS A 83 -21.38 3.62 0.67
N VAL A 84 -22.14 3.85 1.75
CA VAL A 84 -23.60 3.74 1.71
C VAL A 84 -24.16 4.95 0.97
N ARG A 85 -24.82 4.73 -0.16
CA ARG A 85 -25.46 5.82 -0.92
C ARG A 85 -26.66 6.40 -0.17
N ASP A 86 -26.79 7.73 -0.24
CA ASP A 86 -27.97 8.45 0.25
C ASP A 86 -29.16 8.34 -0.72
N ASP A 87 -28.94 7.93 -1.99
CA ASP A 87 -29.94 7.90 -3.05
C ASP A 87 -30.42 6.48 -3.43
N SER A 88 -31.74 6.26 -3.35
CA SER A 88 -32.39 4.96 -3.59
C SER A 88 -32.53 4.56 -5.08
N TYR A 89 -31.85 5.26 -5.99
CA TYR A 89 -32.05 5.09 -7.44
C TYR A 89 -30.78 4.58 -8.14
N PHE A 90 -30.75 3.28 -8.40
CA PHE A 90 -29.73 2.56 -9.19
C PHE A 90 -29.57 3.06 -10.64
N LEU A 91 -30.43 3.96 -11.11
CA LEU A 91 -30.50 4.42 -12.50
C LEU A 91 -30.16 5.90 -12.70
N GLY A 92 -29.86 6.65 -11.63
CA GLY A 92 -29.73 8.11 -11.67
C GLY A 92 -28.31 8.67 -11.62
N SER A 93 -27.33 7.89 -11.19
CA SER A 93 -25.94 8.31 -11.06
C SER A 93 -25.01 7.25 -11.64
N SER A 94 -24.10 7.68 -12.51
CA SER A 94 -23.14 6.84 -13.23
C SER A 94 -21.78 6.75 -12.53
N ASP A 95 -21.70 7.07 -11.23
CA ASP A 95 -20.45 6.95 -10.47
C ASP A 95 -20.36 5.55 -9.84
N PRO A 96 -19.51 4.64 -10.34
CA PRO A 96 -19.41 3.26 -9.87
C PRO A 96 -18.60 3.10 -8.57
N GLN A 97 -18.19 4.20 -7.92
CA GLN A 97 -17.28 4.20 -6.76
C GLN A 97 -17.97 3.89 -5.42
N ASP A 98 -18.96 2.99 -5.42
CA ASP A 98 -19.55 2.47 -4.18
C ASP A 98 -18.54 1.63 -3.39
N PHE A 99 -17.48 1.14 -4.05
CA PHE A 99 -16.35 0.44 -3.44
C PHE A 99 -15.04 1.20 -3.68
N ILE A 100 -14.33 1.53 -2.60
CA ILE A 100 -13.04 2.19 -2.61
C ILE A 100 -11.97 1.19 -2.18
N PHE A 101 -10.96 1.02 -3.04
CA PHE A 101 -9.76 0.28 -2.68
C PHE A 101 -8.73 1.23 -2.08
N ASP A 102 -8.46 1.08 -0.79
CA ASP A 102 -7.50 1.89 -0.04
C ASP A 102 -6.21 1.11 0.20
N MET A 103 -5.12 1.54 -0.44
CA MET A 103 -3.76 1.09 -0.10
C MET A 103 -3.29 1.86 1.13
N ARG A 104 -3.62 1.34 2.31
CA ARG A 104 -3.38 1.99 3.60
C ARG A 104 -1.89 2.18 3.87
N GLU A 105 -1.13 1.10 3.72
CA GLU A 105 0.31 1.07 3.96
C GLU A 105 1.00 0.27 2.85
N LEU A 106 2.12 0.77 2.38
CA LEU A 106 3.03 0.04 1.50
C LEU A 106 4.43 0.61 1.70
N TYR A 107 5.25 -0.11 2.46
CA TYR A 107 6.58 0.34 2.81
C TYR A 107 7.55 -0.83 2.96
N VAL A 108 8.83 -0.52 2.73
CA VAL A 108 9.94 -1.43 2.96
C VAL A 108 10.64 -1.01 4.24
N THR A 109 10.93 -1.99 5.08
CA THR A 109 11.72 -1.84 6.29
C THR A 109 13.05 -2.54 6.09
N TYR A 110 14.14 -1.81 6.26
CA TYR A 110 15.48 -2.38 6.41
C TYR A 110 15.83 -2.34 7.89
N ASN A 111 15.93 -3.51 8.52
CA ASN A 111 16.19 -3.67 9.94
C ASN A 111 17.58 -4.28 10.14
N THR A 112 18.41 -3.57 10.90
CA THR A 112 19.69 -4.05 11.42
C THR A 112 19.63 -4.04 12.95
N ASN A 113 20.45 -4.84 13.63
CA ASN A 113 20.52 -4.94 15.10
C ASN A 113 20.59 -3.61 15.90
N LYS A 114 20.87 -2.48 15.24
CA LYS A 114 21.02 -1.15 15.88
C LYS A 114 20.12 -0.07 15.27
N TYR A 115 19.62 -0.27 14.05
CA TYR A 115 18.92 0.77 13.29
C TYR A 115 17.82 0.15 12.45
N GLU A 116 16.73 0.89 12.30
CA GLU A 116 15.64 0.54 11.42
C GLU A 116 15.36 1.71 10.48
N PHE A 117 15.32 1.41 9.19
CA PHE A 117 14.97 2.38 8.15
C PHE A 117 13.70 1.93 7.46
N ARG A 118 12.69 2.79 7.46
CA ARG A 118 11.42 2.55 6.77
C ARG A 118 11.25 3.54 5.63
N VAL A 119 10.88 3.05 4.45
CA VAL A 119 10.66 3.87 3.26
C VAL A 119 9.37 3.42 2.57
N GLY A 120 8.42 4.34 2.44
CA GLY A 120 7.17 4.11 1.72
C GLY A 120 5.99 4.85 2.32
N LYS A 121 4.78 4.47 1.92
CA LYS A 121 3.54 4.97 2.52
C LYS A 121 3.32 4.20 3.82
N GLN A 122 3.41 4.89 4.94
CA GLN A 122 3.14 4.33 6.26
C GLN A 122 2.19 5.26 7.01
N ILE A 123 1.31 4.69 7.82
CA ILE A 123 0.50 5.46 8.75
C ILE A 123 1.40 5.84 9.91
N HIS A 124 1.58 7.14 10.10
CA HIS A 124 2.36 7.68 11.22
C HIS A 124 1.41 7.89 12.39
N SER A 125 1.52 7.07 13.44
CA SER A 125 0.87 7.35 14.70
C SER A 125 1.71 8.36 15.49
N TRP A 126 1.05 9.41 15.97
CA TRP A 126 1.60 10.33 16.96
C TRP A 126 0.79 10.10 18.24
N GLY A 127 1.26 9.21 19.12
CA GLY A 127 0.53 8.83 20.32
C GLY A 127 1.04 7.52 20.91
N VAL A 128 0.79 7.33 22.21
CA VAL A 128 1.20 6.15 23.00
C VAL A 128 0.42 4.91 22.58
#